data_AF-A0A3B8N1C5-F1
#
_entry.id   AF-A0A3B8N1C5-F1
#
_cell.length_a   1.000
_cell.length_b   1.000
_cell.length_c   1.000
_cell.angle_alpha   90.00
_cell.angle_beta   90.00
_cell.angle_gamma   90.00
#
_symmetry.space_group_name_H-M   'P 1'
#
loop_
_entity.id
_entity.type
_entity.pdbx_description
1 polymer ?
#
loop_
_entity_poly.entity_id
_entity_poly.type
_entity_poly.pdbx_seq_one_letter_code
_entity_poly.pdbx_strand_id
1 'polypeptide(L)'
;MKKFFWLLGFLGFLGFLGFFKSYMYFAFFAFFSNFFTSRYINILQDKQLQNKMAEAHSISFVVTSFFLSFMLIMLIFNVSYEIFKATFCIVFALIFIIDSYLLYKYTGSNQK
;
A
#
# COMPACT_ATOMS: atom_id res chain seq x y z
N MET A 1 19.06 10.09 9.01
CA MET A 1 18.12 9.53 8.01
C MET A 1 18.24 8.02 7.79
N LYS A 2 19.44 7.43 7.59
CA LYS A 2 19.60 5.97 7.34
C LYS A 2 18.97 5.03 8.40
N LYS A 3 19.06 5.37 9.70
CA LYS A 3 18.44 4.57 10.79
C LYS A 3 16.91 4.50 10.72
N PHE A 4 16.26 5.54 10.21
CA PHE A 4 14.78 5.60 10.13
C PHE A 4 14.24 4.69 9.02
N PHE A 5 14.94 4.56 7.90
CA PHE A 5 14.54 3.64 6.82
C PHE A 5 14.61 2.19 7.24
N TRP A 6 15.65 1.83 7.99
CA TRP A 6 15.80 0.48 8.50
C TRP A 6 14.65 0.11 9.46
N LEU A 7 14.22 1.08 10.29
CA LEU A 7 13.06 0.91 11.15
C LEU A 7 11.77 0.67 10.35
N LEU A 8 11.54 1.40 9.26
CA LEU A 8 10.36 1.23 8.41
C LEU A 8 10.32 -0.15 7.74
N GLY A 9 11.46 -0.60 7.19
CA GLY A 9 11.58 -1.95 6.63
C GLY A 9 11.38 -3.03 7.69
N PHE A 10 11.92 -2.82 8.89
CA PHE A 10 11.73 -3.72 10.04
C PHE A 10 10.27 -3.80 10.49
N LEU A 11 9.55 -2.67 10.54
CA LEU A 11 8.12 -2.65 10.85
C LEU A 11 7.31 -3.38 9.77
N GLY A 12 7.64 -3.20 8.49
CA GLY A 12 7.07 -4.02 7.42
C GLY A 12 7.28 -5.51 7.70
N PHE A 13 8.52 -5.93 7.95
CA PHE A 13 8.85 -7.32 8.26
C PHE A 13 8.07 -7.88 9.47
N LEU A 14 7.89 -7.11 10.54
CA LEU A 14 7.06 -7.52 11.68
C LEU A 14 5.60 -7.74 11.28
N GLY A 15 5.05 -6.90 10.39
CA GLY A 15 3.74 -7.12 9.79
C GLY A 15 3.67 -8.44 9.03
N PHE A 16 4.69 -8.77 8.25
CA PHE A 16 4.77 -10.03 7.52
C PHE A 16 4.75 -11.26 8.44
N LEU A 17 5.45 -11.22 9.58
CA LEU A 17 5.44 -12.33 10.55
C LEU A 17 4.07 -12.62 11.15
N GLY A 18 3.18 -11.64 11.17
CA GLY A 18 1.81 -11.77 11.70
C GLY A 18 0.75 -12.04 10.63
N PHE A 19 1.13 -12.23 9.37
CA PHE A 19 0.21 -12.26 8.22
C PHE A 19 -0.94 -13.26 8.39
N PHE A 20 -0.64 -14.48 8.84
CA PHE A 20 -1.63 -15.54 9.04
C PHE A 20 -2.43 -15.41 10.34
N LYS A 21 -2.08 -14.45 11.21
CA LYS A 21 -2.72 -14.29 12.53
C LYS A 21 -3.89 -13.31 12.49
N SER A 22 -3.80 -12.25 11.68
CA SER A 22 -4.87 -11.24 11.56
C SER A 22 -4.68 -10.38 10.32
N TYR A 23 -5.80 -9.96 9.71
CA TYR A 23 -5.85 -8.99 8.61
C TYR A 23 -5.23 -7.62 8.98
N MET A 24 -5.11 -7.30 10.28
CA MET A 24 -4.42 -6.08 10.72
C MET A 24 -2.92 -6.13 10.41
N TYR A 25 -2.30 -7.30 10.55
CA TYR A 25 -0.89 -7.48 10.20
C TYR A 25 -0.65 -7.33 8.70
N PHE A 26 -1.63 -7.73 7.89
CA PHE A 26 -1.58 -7.52 6.44
C PHE A 26 -1.61 -6.03 6.07
N ALA A 27 -2.55 -5.27 6.65
CA ALA A 27 -2.62 -3.82 6.51
C ALA A 27 -1.33 -3.12 7.00
N PHE A 28 -0.79 -3.58 8.13
CA PHE A 28 0.46 -3.07 8.70
C PHE A 28 1.66 -3.31 7.77
N PHE A 29 1.82 -4.55 7.28
CA PHE A 29 2.86 -4.91 6.32
C PHE A 29 2.79 -4.05 5.07
N ALA A 30 1.60 -3.92 4.48
CA ALA A 30 1.39 -3.21 3.23
C ALA A 30 1.75 -1.71 3.37
N PHE A 31 1.32 -1.07 4.47
CA PHE A 31 1.63 0.33 4.75
C PHE A 31 3.14 0.59 4.90
N PHE A 32 3.81 -0.15 5.79
CA PHE A 32 5.23 0.09 6.05
C PHE A 32 6.13 -0.28 4.87
N SER A 33 5.78 -1.33 4.13
CA SER A 33 6.52 -1.73 2.93
C SER A 33 6.38 -0.69 1.82
N ASN A 34 5.17 -0.15 1.59
CA ASN A 34 4.99 0.92 0.60
C ASN A 34 5.74 2.18 1.01
N PHE A 35 5.63 2.59 2.28
CA PHE A 35 6.31 3.78 2.77
C PHE A 35 7.83 3.66 2.69
N PHE A 36 8.40 2.48 2.98
CA PHE A 36 9.81 2.19 2.77
C PHE A 36 10.20 2.35 1.29
N THR A 37 9.46 1.73 0.38
CA THR A 37 9.70 1.77 -1.08
C THR A 37 9.61 3.20 -1.63
N SER A 38 8.54 3.94 -1.31
CA SER A 38 8.35 5.33 -1.72
C SER A 38 9.50 6.23 -1.28
N ARG A 39 10.01 6.02 -0.06
CA ARG A 39 11.13 6.79 0.44
C ARG A 39 12.45 6.37 -0.20
N TYR A 40 12.67 5.09 -0.43
CA TYR A 40 13.86 4.57 -1.08
C TYR A 40 14.02 5.15 -2.50
N ILE A 41 12.93 5.20 -3.27
CA ILE A 41 12.90 5.77 -4.63
C ILE A 41 13.26 7.26 -4.62
N ASN A 42 12.74 8.02 -3.66
CA ASN A 42 13.06 9.43 -3.51
C ASN A 42 14.56 9.67 -3.23
N ILE A 43 15.24 8.73 -2.56
CA ILE A 43 16.68 8.81 -2.30
C ILE A 43 17.50 8.52 -3.56
N LEU A 44 17.04 7.62 -4.43
CA LEU A 44 17.74 7.31 -5.68
C LEU A 44 17.84 8.52 -6.64
N GLN A 45 16.98 9.53 -6.46
CA GLN A 45 16.92 10.73 -7.32
C GLN A 45 16.75 10.45 -8.82
N ASP A 46 16.32 9.24 -9.18
CA ASP A 46 16.02 8.87 -10.56
C ASP A 46 14.68 9.48 -10.98
N LYS A 47 14.75 10.51 -11.85
CA LYS A 47 13.57 11.22 -12.36
C LYS A 47 12.62 10.31 -13.14
N GLN A 48 13.12 9.31 -13.86
CA GLN A 48 12.25 8.39 -14.59
C GLN A 48 11.47 7.51 -13.62
N LEU A 49 12.14 7.01 -12.58
CA LEU A 49 11.51 6.21 -11.54
C LEU A 49 10.49 7.02 -10.72
N GLN A 50 10.79 8.28 -10.43
CA GLN A 50 9.88 9.20 -9.75
C GLN A 50 8.61 9.48 -10.57
N ASN A 51 8.74 9.70 -11.88
CA ASN A 51 7.57 9.91 -12.75
C ASN A 51 6.67 8.66 -12.80
N LYS A 52 7.27 7.46 -12.89
CA LYS A 52 6.52 6.19 -12.86
C LYS A 52 5.82 5.96 -11.52
N MET A 53 6.47 6.34 -10.43
CA MET A 53 5.88 6.28 -9.09
C MET A 53 4.71 7.26 -8.95
N ALA A 54 4.82 8.47 -9.52
CA ALA A 54 3.72 9.42 -9.56
C ALA A 54 2.51 8.89 -10.37
N GLU A 55 2.76 8.23 -11.50
CA GLU A 55 1.72 7.57 -12.29
C GLU A 55 1.04 6.44 -11.49
N ALA A 56 1.83 5.56 -10.87
CA ALA A 56 1.30 4.50 -10.00
C ALA A 56 0.43 5.08 -8.86
N HIS A 57 0.90 6.12 -8.18
CA HIS A 57 0.14 6.79 -7.13
C HIS A 57 -1.18 7.40 -7.62
N SER A 58 -1.20 7.97 -8.83
CA SER A 58 -2.43 8.54 -9.40
C SER A 58 -3.52 7.48 -9.60
N ILE A 59 -3.14 6.29 -10.09
CA ILE A 59 -4.07 5.17 -10.27
C ILE A 59 -4.48 4.61 -8.91
N SER A 60 -3.53 4.43 -7.99
CA SER A 60 -3.79 4.00 -6.62
C SER A 60 -4.76 4.94 -5.90
N PHE A 61 -4.69 6.25 -6.16
CA PHE A 61 -5.62 7.24 -5.61
C PHE A 61 -7.05 7.07 -6.14
N VAL A 62 -7.23 6.80 -7.44
CA VAL A 62 -8.55 6.51 -8.03
C VAL A 62 -9.14 5.24 -7.40
N VAL A 63 -8.34 4.18 -7.29
CA VAL A 63 -8.74 2.93 -6.65
C VAL A 63 -9.11 3.15 -5.18
N THR A 64 -8.32 3.93 -4.45
CA THR A 64 -8.60 4.30 -3.06
C THR A 64 -9.93 5.04 -2.93
N SER A 65 -10.19 5.98 -3.83
CA SER A 65 -11.42 6.78 -3.82
C SER A 65 -12.66 5.90 -4.04
N PHE A 66 -12.59 4.96 -5.00
CA PHE A 66 -13.64 3.98 -5.24
C PHE A 66 -13.93 3.14 -3.98
N PHE A 67 -12.88 2.65 -3.33
CA PHE A 67 -13.02 1.85 -2.11
C PHE A 67 -13.55 2.64 -0.92
N LEU A 68 -13.18 3.93 -0.80
CA LEU A 68 -13.74 4.81 0.23
C LEU A 68 -15.24 4.99 0.03
N SER A 69 -15.70 5.18 -1.21
CA SER A 69 -17.12 5.24 -1.53
C SER A 69 -17.85 3.94 -1.17
N PHE A 70 -17.23 2.78 -1.43
CA PHE A 70 -17.78 1.48 -1.02
C PHE A 70 -17.88 1.34 0.50
N MET A 71 -16.89 1.81 1.26
CA MET A 71 -16.93 1.80 2.73
C MET A 71 -18.04 2.69 3.29
N LEU A 72 -18.29 3.86 2.67
CA LEU A 72 -19.41 4.72 3.04
C LEU A 72 -20.76 4.02 2.83
N ILE A 73 -20.91 3.27 1.74
CA ILE A 73 -22.11 2.47 1.48
C ILE A 73 -22.32 1.41 2.58
N MET A 74 -21.26 0.70 3.00
CA MET A 74 -21.38 -0.27 4.09
C MET A 74 -21.87 0.36 5.41
N LEU A 75 -21.47 1.59 5.71
CA LEU A 75 -21.95 2.33 6.88
C LEU A 75 -23.45 2.65 6.75
N ILE A 76 -23.93 3.01 5.55
CA ILE A 76 -25.35 3.27 5.29
C ILE A 76 -26.18 1.99 5.52
N PHE A 77 -25.67 0.83 5.12
CA PHE A 77 -26.32 -0.47 5.33
C PHE A 77 -26.13 -1.05 6.73
N ASN A 78 -25.49 -0.30 7.64
CA ASN A 78 -25.28 -0.68 9.03
C ASN A 78 -24.61 -2.07 9.18
N VAL A 79 -23.65 -2.35 8.29
CA VAL A 79 -22.88 -3.60 8.28
C VAL A 79 -22.17 -3.78 9.63
N SER A 80 -22.15 -5.03 10.13
CA SER A 80 -21.52 -5.32 11.42
C SER A 80 -20.07 -4.83 11.50
N TYR A 81 -19.68 -4.33 12.67
CA TYR A 81 -18.34 -3.77 12.89
C TYR A 81 -17.21 -4.74 12.52
N GLU A 82 -17.36 -6.04 12.80
CA GLU A 82 -16.33 -7.03 12.47
C GLU A 82 -16.16 -7.22 10.96
N ILE A 83 -17.27 -7.23 10.19
CA ILE A 83 -17.22 -7.30 8.73
C ILE A 83 -16.62 -6.01 8.16
N PHE A 84 -17.03 -4.85 8.68
CA PHE A 84 -16.49 -3.55 8.28
C PHE A 84 -14.99 -3.48 8.52
N LYS A 85 -14.51 -3.88 9.72
CA LYS A 85 -13.10 -3.86 10.11
C LYS A 85 -12.26 -4.79 9.23
N ALA A 86 -12.72 -6.01 8.99
CA ALA A 86 -12.05 -6.95 8.10
C ALA A 86 -11.95 -6.40 6.66
N THR A 87 -13.06 -5.86 6.14
CA THR A 87 -13.12 -5.27 4.80
C THR A 87 -12.18 -4.09 4.68
N PHE A 88 -12.19 -3.18 5.66
CA PHE A 88 -11.29 -2.04 5.71
C PHE A 88 -9.83 -2.47 5.64
N CYS A 89 -9.40 -3.44 6.47
CA CYS A 89 -8.01 -3.88 6.47
C CYS A 89 -7.59 -4.52 5.14
N ILE A 90 -8.46 -5.30 4.50
CA ILE A 90 -8.19 -5.91 3.20
C ILE A 90 -8.05 -4.83 2.12
N VAL A 91 -9.03 -3.93 2.04
CA VAL A 91 -9.05 -2.80 1.10
C VAL A 91 -7.83 -1.90 1.28
N PHE A 92 -7.53 -1.54 2.53
CA PHE A 92 -6.38 -0.73 2.89
C PHE A 92 -5.08 -1.38 2.43
N ALA A 93 -4.90 -2.68 2.67
CA ALA A 93 -3.72 -3.40 2.21
C ALA A 93 -3.63 -3.46 0.67
N LEU A 94 -4.76 -3.70 -0.01
CA LEU A 94 -4.82 -3.77 -1.47
C LEU A 94 -4.36 -2.48 -2.14
N ILE A 95 -4.72 -1.31 -1.60
CA ILE A 95 -4.28 -0.02 -2.14
C ILE A 95 -2.76 0.06 -2.26
N PHE A 96 -2.04 -0.31 -1.19
CA PHE A 96 -0.58 -0.26 -1.17
C PHE A 96 0.07 -1.36 -2.03
N ILE A 97 -0.57 -2.52 -2.14
CA ILE A 97 -0.07 -3.61 -2.99
C ILE A 97 -0.24 -3.28 -4.46
N ILE A 98 -1.37 -2.66 -4.84
CA ILE A 98 -1.62 -2.18 -6.22
C ILE A 98 -0.57 -1.14 -6.59
N ASP A 99 -0.28 -0.20 -5.71
CA ASP A 99 0.76 0.82 -5.90
C ASP A 99 2.13 0.18 -6.22
N SER A 100 2.52 -0.81 -5.41
CA SER A 100 3.77 -1.58 -5.60
C SER A 100 3.76 -2.41 -6.90
N TYR A 101 2.63 -3.02 -7.24
CA TYR A 101 2.48 -3.80 -8.48
C TYR A 101 2.56 -2.91 -9.73
N LEU A 102 1.90 -1.75 -9.72
CA LEU A 102 1.94 -0.80 -10.83
C LEU A 102 3.36 -0.27 -11.04
N LEU A 103 4.05 0.06 -9.95
CA LEU A 103 5.45 0.46 -10.01
C LEU A 103 6.33 -0.64 -10.61
N TYR A 104 6.17 -1.91 -10.20
CA TYR A 104 6.87 -3.04 -10.80
C TYR A 104 6.58 -3.17 -12.31
N LYS A 105 5.30 -3.05 -12.70
CA LYS A 105 4.89 -3.12 -14.10
C LYS A 105 5.53 -2.01 -14.95
N TYR A 106 5.52 -0.77 -14.46
CA TYR A 106 6.09 0.38 -15.18
C TYR A 106 7.61 0.37 -15.23
N THR A 107 8.28 -0.21 -14.24
CA THR A 107 9.73 -0.38 -14.27
C THR A 107 10.14 -1.50 -15.22
N GLY A 108 9.43 -2.64 -15.22
CA GLY A 108 9.71 -3.79 -16.09
C GLY A 108 9.35 -3.61 -17.57
N SER A 109 8.40 -2.73 -17.92
CA SER A 109 8.02 -2.50 -19.32
C SER A 109 9.10 -1.82 -20.18
N ASN A 110 10.14 -1.25 -19.58
CA ASN A 110 11.25 -0.60 -20.30
C ASN A 110 12.44 -1.52 -20.59
N GLN A 111 12.35 -2.82 -20.28
CA GLN A 111 13.39 -3.82 -20.61
C GLN A 111 13.10 -4.61 -21.90
N LYS A 112 12.15 -4.17 -22.73
CA LYS A 112 11.89 -4.73 -24.06
C LYS A 112 12.09 -3.68 -25.15
#